data_AF-A0A6N7Q2U4-F1
#
_entry.id   AF-A0A6N7Q2U4-F1
#
_cell.length_a   1.000
_cell.length_b   1.000
_cell.length_c   1.000
_cell.angle_alpha   90.00
_cell.angle_beta   90.00
_cell.angle_gamma   90.00
#
_symmetry.space_group_name_H-M   'P 1'
#
loop_
_entity.id
_entity.type
_entity.pdbx_description
1 polymer ?
#
loop_
_entity_poly.entity_id
_entity_poly.type
_entity_poly.pdbx_seq_one_letter_code
_entity_poly.pdbx_strand_id
1 'polypeptide(L)'
;MTAGAGEDRRSFASYGEILDVIDVGRVRITRRYGCIRRDQFEIATKEPFPPAFRDWLVSRGEVRERPALYVLEVPGAFQLTVAPRAGRAILMPRLATDLTWQAQAAREIAEVLDGMPLSA
;
A
#
# COMPACT_ATOMS: atom_id res chain seq x y z
N MET A 1 -9.38 -14.34 -27.67
CA MET A 1 -9.59 -15.15 -26.45
C MET A 1 -9.36 -14.24 -25.26
N THR A 2 -10.45 -13.65 -24.75
CA THR A 2 -10.46 -12.72 -23.62
C THR A 2 -10.35 -13.51 -22.33
N ALA A 3 -9.21 -13.40 -21.65
CA ALA A 3 -9.07 -13.90 -20.28
C ALA A 3 -10.15 -13.23 -19.42
N GLY A 4 -10.99 -14.04 -18.75
CA GLY A 4 -12.01 -13.57 -17.83
C GLY A 4 -11.37 -12.69 -16.78
N ALA A 5 -11.72 -11.41 -16.79
CA ALA A 5 -11.23 -10.43 -15.84
C ALA A 5 -11.78 -10.75 -14.44
N GLY A 6 -10.90 -11.25 -13.57
CA GLY A 6 -11.02 -11.08 -12.12
C GLY A 6 -12.28 -11.63 -11.45
N GLU A 7 -12.75 -12.82 -11.85
CA GLU A 7 -13.73 -13.55 -11.04
C GLU A 7 -13.17 -13.77 -9.62
N ASP A 8 -14.07 -13.55 -8.66
CA ASP A 8 -13.82 -13.03 -7.33
C ASP A 8 -13.00 -13.97 -6.43
N ARG A 9 -11.67 -13.95 -6.55
CA ARG A 9 -10.76 -14.69 -5.64
C ARG A 9 -11.03 -14.37 -4.16
N ARG A 10 -11.67 -13.23 -3.84
CA ARG A 10 -12.02 -12.88 -2.47
C ARG A 10 -13.17 -13.72 -1.91
N SER A 11 -14.09 -14.17 -2.76
CA SER A 11 -15.26 -14.97 -2.34
C SER A 11 -14.86 -16.27 -1.61
N PHE A 12 -13.64 -16.76 -1.83
CA PHE A 12 -13.12 -17.98 -1.21
C PHE A 12 -11.83 -17.75 -0.41
N ALA A 13 -11.36 -16.50 -0.28
CA ALA A 13 -10.07 -16.20 0.33
C ALA A 13 -10.11 -16.26 1.86
N SER A 14 -9.04 -16.78 2.45
CA SER A 14 -8.80 -16.74 3.89
C SER A 14 -8.04 -15.49 4.33
N TYR A 15 -8.18 -15.08 5.58
CA TYR A 15 -7.46 -13.91 6.13
C TYR A 15 -5.96 -14.01 5.86
N GLY A 16 -5.38 -12.97 5.25
CA GLY A 16 -3.96 -12.87 4.93
C GLY A 16 -3.54 -13.54 3.62
N GLU A 17 -4.45 -14.25 2.94
CA GLU A 17 -4.21 -14.87 1.64
C GLU A 17 -3.85 -13.82 0.60
N ILE A 18 -2.85 -14.12 -0.23
CA ILE A 18 -2.42 -13.23 -1.31
C ILE A 18 -3.46 -13.30 -2.42
N LEU A 19 -4.12 -12.17 -2.66
CA LEU A 19 -5.10 -12.02 -3.73
C LEU A 19 -4.42 -11.67 -5.05
N ASP A 20 -3.41 -10.80 -4.98
CA ASP A 20 -2.74 -10.25 -6.16
C ASP A 20 -1.33 -9.73 -5.83
N VAL A 21 -0.46 -9.70 -6.84
CA VAL A 21 0.88 -9.11 -6.78
C VAL A 21 1.07 -8.27 -8.04
N ILE A 22 1.34 -6.98 -7.86
CA ILE A 22 1.51 -6.01 -8.93
C ILE A 22 2.87 -5.34 -8.76
N ASP A 23 3.67 -5.31 -9.81
CA ASP A 23 4.91 -4.53 -9.83
C ASP A 23 4.68 -3.19 -10.57
N VAL A 24 5.09 -2.09 -9.95
CA VAL A 24 5.05 -0.71 -10.48
C VAL A 24 6.49 -0.20 -10.51
N GLY A 25 7.13 -0.31 -11.67
CA GLY A 25 8.57 -0.02 -11.81
C GLY A 25 9.39 -0.85 -10.82
N ARG A 26 10.06 -0.19 -9.86
CA ARG A 26 10.85 -0.87 -8.79
C ARG A 26 10.04 -1.26 -7.55
N VAL A 27 8.77 -0.86 -7.47
CA VAL A 27 7.92 -1.05 -6.30
C VAL A 27 7.01 -2.26 -6.49
N ARG A 28 7.03 -3.20 -5.54
CA ARG A 28 6.11 -4.34 -5.50
C ARG A 28 4.95 -4.05 -4.56
N ILE A 29 3.73 -4.27 -5.03
CA ILE A 29 2.49 -4.25 -4.24
C ILE A 29 2.00 -5.68 -4.09
N THR A 30 1.86 -6.16 -2.86
CA THR A 30 1.19 -7.43 -2.54
C THR A 30 -0.15 -7.13 -1.86
N ARG A 31 -1.26 -7.48 -2.53
CA ARG A 31 -2.61 -7.35 -1.99
C ARG A 31 -2.97 -8.63 -1.25
N ARG A 32 -3.35 -8.50 0.02
CA ARG A 32 -3.78 -9.61 0.88
C ARG A 32 -5.23 -9.41 1.31
N TYR A 33 -5.99 -10.50 1.34
CA TYR A 33 -7.35 -10.46 1.84
C TYR A 33 -7.37 -10.07 3.32
N GLY A 34 -8.08 -9.00 3.63
CA GLY A 34 -8.30 -8.56 5.02
C GLY A 34 -9.66 -9.04 5.53
N CYS A 35 -10.73 -8.61 4.88
CA CYS A 35 -12.08 -9.11 5.09
C CYS A 35 -12.97 -8.67 3.92
N ILE A 36 -14.28 -8.87 4.04
CA ILE A 36 -15.24 -8.42 3.04
C ILE A 36 -15.26 -6.89 2.84
N ARG A 37 -14.75 -6.12 3.79
CA ARG A 37 -14.78 -4.63 3.76
C ARG A 37 -13.42 -3.97 3.54
N ARG A 38 -12.33 -4.73 3.46
CA ARG A 38 -10.99 -4.19 3.19
C ARG A 38 -9.98 -5.26 2.83
N ASP A 39 -8.98 -4.86 2.07
CA ASP A 39 -7.75 -5.63 1.86
C ASP A 39 -6.56 -4.91 2.51
N GLN A 40 -5.50 -5.66 2.78
CA GLN A 40 -4.22 -5.09 3.19
C GLN A 40 -3.29 -5.04 1.98
N PHE A 41 -2.51 -3.96 1.86
CA PHE A 41 -1.53 -3.82 0.79
C PHE A 41 -0.14 -3.66 1.39
N GLU A 42 0.77 -4.55 1.04
CA GLU A 42 2.19 -4.42 1.34
C GLU A 42 2.87 -3.77 0.14
N ILE A 43 3.53 -2.64 0.36
CA ILE A 43 4.29 -1.88 -0.64
C ILE A 43 5.77 -2.05 -0.29
N ALA A 44 6.56 -2.59 -1.21
CA ALA A 44 7.94 -2.96 -0.96
C ALA A 44 8.89 -2.55 -2.10
N THR A 45 10.10 -2.14 -1.74
CA THR A 45 11.24 -1.92 -2.65
C THR A 45 12.42 -2.77 -2.17
N LYS A 46 13.47 -2.90 -3.01
CA LYS A 46 14.73 -3.53 -2.58
C LYS A 46 15.58 -2.57 -1.75
N GLU A 47 15.52 -1.30 -2.09
CA GLU A 47 16.24 -0.20 -1.45
C GLU A 47 15.40 0.46 -0.35
N PRO A 48 16.00 1.16 0.61
CA PRO A 48 15.29 2.03 1.53
C PRO A 48 14.40 3.06 0.80
N PHE A 49 13.28 3.43 1.40
CA PHE A 49 12.46 4.53 0.89
C PHE A 49 13.21 5.86 1.00
N PRO A 50 13.18 6.71 -0.04
CA PRO A 50 13.87 7.98 -0.02
C PRO A 50 13.24 8.95 0.99
N PRO A 51 14.02 9.85 1.63
CA PRO A 51 13.48 10.85 2.57
C PRO A 51 12.35 11.70 1.98
N ALA A 52 12.43 12.04 0.68
CA ALA A 52 11.40 12.79 -0.04
C ALA A 52 10.02 12.09 -0.03
N PHE A 53 9.98 10.77 0.15
CA PHE A 53 8.73 10.03 0.30
C PHE A 53 8.00 10.40 1.60
N ARG A 54 8.76 10.58 2.70
CA ARG A 54 8.19 11.04 3.97
C ARG A 54 7.57 12.43 3.81
N ASP A 55 8.27 13.35 3.15
CA ASP A 55 7.78 14.72 2.97
C ASP A 55 6.50 14.75 2.13
N TRP A 56 6.45 13.91 1.10
CA TRP A 56 5.22 13.71 0.32
C TRP A 56 4.06 13.16 1.17
N LEU A 57 4.32 12.24 2.10
CA LEU A 57 3.30 11.70 3.00
C LEU A 57 2.80 12.74 4.01
N VAL A 58 3.69 13.57 4.56
CA VAL A 58 3.32 14.64 5.50
C VAL A 58 2.31 15.62 4.89
N SER A 59 2.37 15.85 3.57
CA SER A 59 1.39 16.70 2.88
C SER A 59 -0.02 16.10 2.75
N ARG A 60 -0.23 14.84 3.15
CA ARG A 60 -1.48 14.08 2.93
C ARG A 60 -2.24 13.72 4.20
N GLY A 61 -1.63 13.88 5.37
CA GLY A 61 -2.25 13.47 6.63
C GLY A 61 -1.33 13.65 7.83
N GLU A 62 -1.80 13.21 8.98
CA GLU A 62 -1.05 13.31 10.22
C GLU A 62 0.00 12.20 10.29
N VAL A 63 1.27 12.57 10.46
CA VAL A 63 2.37 11.62 10.63
C VAL A 63 2.75 11.49 12.10
N ARG A 64 2.70 10.26 12.61
CA ARG A 64 3.12 9.91 13.96
C ARG A 64 4.44 9.15 13.92
N GLU A 65 5.47 9.72 14.53
CA GLU A 65 6.81 9.15 14.51
C GLU A 65 7.03 8.11 15.61
N ARG A 66 7.87 7.12 15.29
CA ARG A 66 8.46 6.14 16.20
C ARG A 66 9.94 5.95 15.80
N PRO A 67 10.79 5.39 16.67
CA PRO A 67 12.24 5.30 16.40
C PRO A 67 12.63 4.57 15.11
N ALA A 68 11.83 3.58 14.67
CA ALA A 68 12.15 2.74 13.50
C ALA A 68 11.12 2.83 12.36
N LEU A 69 9.96 3.44 12.60
CA LEU A 69 8.86 3.52 11.66
C LEU A 69 8.06 4.80 11.90
N TYR A 70 7.23 5.18 10.94
CA TYR A 70 6.22 6.21 11.15
C TYR A 70 4.89 5.75 10.59
N VAL A 71 3.82 6.36 11.08
CA VAL A 71 2.46 6.05 10.66
C VAL A 71 1.86 7.32 10.09
N LEU A 72 1.42 7.26 8.83
CA LEU A 72 0.52 8.25 8.26
C LEU A 72 -0.92 7.82 8.54
N GLU A 73 -1.71 8.74 9.09
CA GLU A 73 -3.16 8.59 9.27
C GLU A 73 -3.88 9.53 8.30
N VAL A 74 -4.72 8.97 7.42
CA VAL A 74 -5.64 9.73 6.57
C VAL A 74 -7.06 9.48 7.08
N PRO A 75 -7.68 10.45 7.80
CA PRO A 75 -8.95 10.25 8.47
C PRO A 75 -10.04 9.71 7.54
N GLY A 76 -10.72 8.65 7.97
CA GLY A 76 -11.80 8.01 7.22
C GLY A 76 -11.34 7.15 6.03
N ALA A 77 -10.10 7.27 5.57
CA ALA A 77 -9.60 6.54 4.42
C ALA A 77 -8.71 5.35 4.83
N PHE A 78 -7.49 5.60 5.31
CA PHE A 78 -6.53 4.53 5.61
C PHE A 78 -5.47 4.95 6.62
N GLN A 79 -4.79 3.94 7.15
CA GLN A 79 -3.55 4.08 7.88
C GLN A 79 -2.41 3.48 7.03
N LEU A 80 -1.28 4.17 6.94
CA LEU A 80 -0.08 3.67 6.27
C LEU A 80 1.07 3.60 7.27
N THR A 81 1.50 2.40 7.62
CA THR A 81 2.67 2.17 8.48
C THR A 81 3.90 2.01 7.60
N VAL A 82 4.91 2.85 7.78
CA VAL A 82 6.10 2.91 6.93
C VAL A 82 7.36 2.59 7.74
N ALA A 83 8.09 1.57 7.29
CA ALA A 83 9.43 1.22 7.76
C ALA A 83 10.44 1.61 6.66
N PRO A 84 10.88 2.88 6.61
CA PRO A 84 11.59 3.43 5.45
C PRO A 84 12.92 2.73 5.20
N ARG A 85 13.70 2.42 6.25
CA ARG A 85 14.99 1.72 6.14
C ARG A 85 14.86 0.30 5.61
N ALA A 86 13.70 -0.33 5.79
CA ALA A 86 13.42 -1.67 5.30
C ALA A 86 12.84 -1.66 3.87
N GLY A 87 12.59 -0.49 3.28
CA GLY A 87 11.93 -0.37 1.99
C GLY A 87 10.51 -0.94 2.01
N ARG A 88 9.77 -0.78 3.13
CA ARG A 88 8.46 -1.41 3.32
C ARG A 88 7.42 -0.45 3.88
N ALA A 89 6.20 -0.56 3.39
CA ALA A 89 5.01 0.02 4.02
C ALA A 89 3.82 -0.94 3.95
N ILE A 90 2.94 -0.82 4.95
CA ILE A 90 1.66 -1.52 5.00
C ILE A 90 0.54 -0.48 4.97
N LEU A 91 -0.24 -0.51 3.91
CA LEU A 91 -1.48 0.26 3.78
C LEU A 91 -2.64 -0.59 4.31
N MET A 92 -3.31 -0.06 5.32
CA MET A 92 -4.49 -0.64 5.96
C MET A 92 -5.68 0.32 5.76
N PRO A 93 -6.56 0.04 4.80
CA PRO A 93 -7.81 0.75 4.62
C PRO A 93 -8.70 0.69 5.86
N ARG A 94 -9.46 1.76 6.09
CA ARG A 94 -10.64 1.72 6.94
C ARG A 94 -11.71 0.87 6.27
N LEU A 95 -12.65 0.36 7.07
CA LEU A 95 -13.72 -0.50 6.59
C LEU A 95 -14.62 0.30 5.63
N ALA A 96 -14.82 -0.21 4.42
CA ALA A 96 -15.64 0.44 3.40
C ALA A 96 -16.59 -0.58 2.74
N THR A 97 -17.65 -0.07 2.13
CA THR A 97 -18.57 -0.85 1.28
C THR A 97 -18.10 -0.90 -0.17
N ASP A 98 -17.48 0.18 -0.65
CA ASP A 98 -16.76 0.23 -1.92
C ASP A 98 -15.26 0.05 -1.68
N LEU A 99 -14.66 -0.86 -2.43
CA LEU A 99 -13.29 -1.33 -2.28
C LEU A 99 -12.40 -0.91 -3.45
N THR A 100 -12.97 -0.31 -4.50
CA THR A 100 -12.25 0.08 -5.72
C THR A 100 -11.12 1.06 -5.43
N TRP A 101 -11.35 2.03 -4.56
CA TRP A 101 -10.37 3.04 -4.17
C TRP A 101 -9.15 2.46 -3.44
N GLN A 102 -9.27 1.29 -2.78
CA GLN A 102 -8.19 0.75 -1.94
C GLN A 102 -6.98 0.35 -2.79
N ALA A 103 -7.23 -0.37 -3.89
CA ALA A 103 -6.19 -0.77 -4.82
C ALA A 103 -5.63 0.44 -5.58
N GLN A 104 -6.49 1.41 -5.91
CA GLN A 104 -6.06 2.67 -6.54
C GLN A 104 -5.11 3.46 -5.63
N ALA A 105 -5.45 3.63 -4.35
CA ALA A 105 -4.60 4.34 -3.39
C ALA A 105 -3.23 3.67 -3.22
N ALA A 106 -3.20 2.33 -3.13
CA ALA A 106 -1.94 1.58 -3.06
C ALA A 106 -1.08 1.79 -4.32
N ARG A 107 -1.72 1.82 -5.50
CA ARG A 107 -1.05 2.08 -6.79
C ARG A 107 -0.51 3.50 -6.89
N GLU A 108 -1.29 4.52 -6.52
CA GLU A 108 -0.85 5.91 -6.53
C GLU A 108 0.38 6.13 -5.63
N ILE A 109 0.39 5.50 -4.45
CA ILE A 109 1.55 5.53 -3.54
C ILE A 109 2.78 4.89 -4.21
N ALA A 110 2.60 3.75 -4.86
CA ALA A 110 3.69 3.05 -5.54
C ALA A 110 4.24 3.84 -6.73
N GLU A 111 3.38 4.45 -7.56
CA GLU A 111 3.77 5.27 -8.70
C GLU A 111 4.59 6.49 -8.27
N VAL A 112 4.19 7.15 -7.18
CA VAL A 112 4.96 8.25 -6.60
C VAL A 112 6.31 7.76 -6.10
N LEU A 113 6.33 6.65 -5.36
CA LEU A 113 7.56 6.12 -4.79
C LEU A 113 8.54 5.65 -5.87
N ASP A 114 8.03 5.09 -6.97
CA ASP A 114 8.82 4.70 -8.14
C ASP A 114 9.44 5.92 -8.83
N GLY A 115 8.67 7.00 -9.00
CA GLY A 115 9.12 8.25 -9.62
C GLY A 115 10.13 9.06 -8.79
N MET A 116 10.38 8.71 -7.53
CA MET A 116 11.37 9.38 -6.70
C MET A 116 12.80 8.88 -6.97
N PRO A 117 13.83 9.74 -6.98
CA PRO A 117 15.21 9.29 -7.03
C PRO A 117 15.54 8.46 -5.80
N LEU A 118 16.34 7.39 -5.99
CA LEU A 118 16.91 6.65 -4.87
C LEU A 118 17.82 7.57 -4.07
N SER A 119 17.84 7.38 -2.75
CA SER A 119 18.88 8.01 -1.94
C SER A 119 20.20 7.27 -2.17
N ALA A 120 21.24 8.02 -2.53
CA ALA A 120 22.60 7.52 -2.69
C ALA A 120 23.20 7.02 -1.36
#